data_AF-A0A0C2J9S3-F1
#
_entry.id   AF-A0A0C2J9S3-F1
#
_cell.length_a   1.000
_cell.length_b   1.000
_cell.length_c   1.000
_cell.angle_alpha   90.00
_cell.angle_beta   90.00
_cell.angle_gamma   90.00
#
_symmetry.space_group_name_H-M   'P 1'
#
loop_
_entity.id
_entity.type
_entity.pdbx_description
1 polymer ?
#
loop_
_entity_poly.entity_id
_entity_poly.type
_entity_poly.pdbx_seq_one_letter_code
_entity_poly.pdbx_strand_id
1 'polypeptide(L)'
;MNNTLSLKLGLKFVHDIVSGLHYLHWFNDPFIKPRIAHRDLKPANIFLDNLTCYIGDLGLALCDSRDCKASLYSYLKSTDNVQVGTKRYMAPELLEMSLNKRLDF
;
A
#
# COMPACT_ATOMS: atom_id res chain seq x y z
N MET A 1 -9.95 -21.56 18.69
CA MET A 1 -10.09 -21.61 17.21
C MET A 1 -8.69 -21.62 16.63
N ASN A 2 -8.40 -22.52 15.68
CA ASN A 2 -7.09 -22.61 15.06
C ASN A 2 -7.04 -21.58 13.92
N ASN A 3 -6.50 -20.39 14.18
CA ASN A 3 -6.53 -19.23 13.28
C ASN A 3 -5.37 -19.24 12.27
N THR A 4 -5.00 -20.43 11.79
CA THR A 4 -3.76 -20.65 11.04
C THR A 4 -4.09 -21.13 9.63
N LEU A 5 -3.53 -20.47 8.62
CA LEU A 5 -3.63 -20.90 7.22
C LEU A 5 -2.69 -22.08 6.97
N SER A 6 -3.07 -22.96 6.04
CA SER A 6 -2.10 -23.92 5.49
C SER A 6 -1.04 -23.17 4.68
N LEU A 7 0.19 -23.69 4.64
CA LEU A 7 1.27 -23.06 3.88
C LEU A 7 0.89 -22.85 2.40
N LYS A 8 0.22 -23.84 1.79
CA LYS A 8 -0.23 -23.76 0.40
C LYS A 8 -1.21 -22.61 0.17
N LEU A 9 -2.19 -22.44 1.06
CA LEU A 9 -3.17 -21.37 0.94
C LEU A 9 -2.54 -20.01 1.26
N GLY A 10 -1.66 -19.95 2.26
CA GLY A 10 -0.90 -18.75 2.60
C GLY A 10 -0.06 -18.25 1.42
N LEU A 11 0.65 -19.14 0.72
CA LEU A 11 1.41 -18.78 -0.48
C LEU A 11 0.53 -18.26 -1.62
N LYS A 12 -0.65 -18.84 -1.81
CA LYS A 12 -1.64 -18.31 -2.78
C LYS A 12 -2.03 -16.87 -2.42
N PHE A 13 -2.38 -16.63 -1.16
CA PHE A 13 -2.80 -15.30 -0.71
C PHE A 13 -1.67 -14.28 -0.84
N VAL A 14 -0.44 -14.67 -0.48
CA VAL A 14 0.75 -13.81 -0.67
C VAL A 14 0.94 -13.45 -2.13
N HIS A 15 0.80 -14.43 -3.05
CA HIS A 15 0.88 -14.17 -4.48
C HIS A 15 -0.15 -13.13 -4.92
N ASP A 16 -1.42 -13.33 -4.60
CA ASP A 16 -2.51 -12.41 -4.98
C ASP A 16 -2.28 -10.98 -4.44
N ILE A 17 -1.87 -10.86 -3.16
CA ILE A 17 -1.56 -9.57 -2.53
C ILE A 17 -0.36 -8.90 -3.21
N VAL A 18 0.71 -9.64 -3.48
CA VAL A 18 1.91 -9.10 -4.13
C VAL A 18 1.62 -8.70 -5.58
N SER A 19 0.80 -9.46 -6.31
CA SER A 19 0.34 -9.06 -7.65
C SER A 19 -0.48 -7.76 -7.61
N GLY A 20 -1.39 -7.62 -6.64
CA GLY A 20 -2.14 -6.39 -6.44
C GLY A 20 -1.26 -5.19 -6.08
N LEU A 21 -0.29 -5.38 -5.17
CA LEU A 21 0.69 -4.35 -4.80
C LEU A 21 1.58 -3.97 -5.97
N HIS A 22 2.08 -4.96 -6.72
CA HIS A 22 2.84 -4.73 -7.94
C HIS A 22 2.01 -3.89 -8.90
N TYR A 23 0.74 -4.22 -9.10
CA TYR A 23 -0.15 -3.39 -9.91
C TYR A 23 -0.22 -1.98 -9.35
N LEU A 24 -0.47 -1.74 -8.06
CA LEU A 24 -0.54 -0.38 -7.50
C LEU A 24 0.76 0.42 -7.71
N HIS A 25 1.92 -0.21 -7.51
CA HIS A 25 3.22 0.43 -7.60
C HIS A 25 3.75 0.57 -9.03
N TRP A 26 3.27 -0.26 -9.97
CA TRP A 26 3.76 -0.28 -11.34
C TRP A 26 3.48 1.04 -12.05
N PHE A 27 4.55 1.62 -12.61
CA PHE A 27 4.51 2.84 -13.40
C PHE A 27 4.76 2.49 -14.86
N ASN A 28 3.79 2.77 -15.74
CA ASN A 28 3.97 2.61 -17.18
C ASN A 28 3.92 3.98 -17.87
N ASP A 29 2.77 4.65 -17.76
CA ASP A 29 2.56 5.99 -18.27
C ASP A 29 1.75 6.78 -17.22
N PRO A 30 2.25 7.92 -16.71
CA PRO A 30 1.59 8.71 -15.69
C PRO A 30 0.21 9.24 -16.12
N PHE A 31 -0.05 9.36 -17.42
CA PHE A 31 -1.36 9.75 -17.96
C PHE A 31 -2.36 8.59 -18.00
N ILE A 32 -1.87 7.34 -17.97
CA ILE A 32 -2.71 6.13 -18.01
C ILE A 32 -2.92 5.56 -16.61
N LYS A 33 -1.86 5.54 -15.78
CA LYS A 33 -1.90 4.97 -14.44
C LYS A 33 -0.78 5.56 -13.56
N PRO A 34 -1.10 6.37 -12.54
CA PRO A 34 -0.09 6.83 -11.59
C PRO A 34 0.39 5.68 -10.68
N ARG A 35 1.59 5.84 -10.12
CA ARG A 35 2.01 5.00 -8.97
C ARG A 35 1.10 5.32 -7.79
N ILE A 36 0.63 4.28 -7.10
CA ILE A 36 -0.23 4.42 -5.93
C ILE A 36 0.42 3.74 -4.73
N ALA A 37 0.66 4.49 -3.66
CA ALA A 37 1.10 3.95 -2.37
C ALA A 37 -0.12 3.74 -1.47
N HIS A 38 -0.40 2.50 -1.07
CA HIS A 38 -1.59 2.13 -0.27
C HIS A 38 -1.56 2.70 1.16
N ARG A 39 -0.39 2.65 1.81
CA ARG A 39 -0.09 3.23 3.15
C ARG A 39 -0.83 2.64 4.36
N ASP A 40 -1.87 1.83 4.19
CA ASP A 40 -2.50 1.09 5.29
C ASP A 40 -2.76 -0.39 4.95
N LEU A 41 -1.75 -1.05 4.38
CA LEU A 41 -1.86 -2.46 4.02
C LEU A 41 -1.83 -3.33 5.28
N LYS A 42 -2.92 -4.06 5.52
CA LYS A 42 -3.11 -4.91 6.70
C LYS A 42 -4.17 -5.97 6.42
N PRO A 43 -4.26 -7.06 7.20
CA PRO A 43 -5.25 -8.11 6.97
C PRO A 43 -6.70 -7.62 6.91
N ALA A 44 -7.07 -6.59 7.68
CA ALA A 44 -8.42 -6.01 7.66
C ALA A 44 -8.77 -5.30 6.33
N ASN A 45 -7.76 -4.98 5.52
CA ASN A 45 -7.91 -4.32 4.21
C ASN A 45 -7.64 -5.29 3.05
N ILE A 46 -7.48 -6.59 3.35
CA ILE A 46 -7.43 -7.66 2.35
C ILE A 46 -8.78 -8.37 2.34
N PHE A 47 -9.53 -8.21 1.26
CA PHE A 47 -10.81 -8.88 1.04
C PHE A 47 -10.58 -10.25 0.39
N LEU A 48 -11.45 -11.21 0.71
CA LEU A 48 -11.36 -12.57 0.19
C LEU A 48 -12.68 -12.93 -0.49
N ASP A 49 -12.60 -13.36 -1.75
CA ASP A 49 -13.72 -13.98 -2.46
C ASP A 49 -13.22 -15.21 -3.22
N ASN A 50 -13.89 -16.35 -3.09
CA ASN A 50 -13.52 -17.60 -3.77
C ASN A 50 -12.02 -17.97 -3.64
N LEU A 51 -11.47 -17.81 -2.42
CA LEU A 51 -10.05 -17.99 -2.09
C LEU A 51 -9.08 -17.04 -2.82
N THR A 52 -9.56 -15.99 -3.48
CA THR A 52 -8.76 -14.97 -4.15
C THR A 52 -8.70 -13.73 -3.28
N CYS A 53 -7.50 -13.16 -3.10
CA CYS A 53 -7.32 -11.96 -2.30
C CYS A 53 -7.41 -10.68 -3.14
N TYR A 54 -8.02 -9.65 -2.57
CA TYR A 54 -8.15 -8.32 -3.16
C TYR A 54 -7.70 -7.26 -2.16
N ILE A 55 -6.89 -6.31 -2.63
CA ILE A 55 -6.53 -5.12 -1.84
C ILE A 55 -7.69 -4.12 -1.93
N GLY A 56 -8.13 -3.59 -0.79
CA GLY A 56 -9.09 -2.50 -0.76
C GLY A 56 -8.80 -1.50 0.36
N ASP A 57 -9.73 -0.57 0.58
CA ASP A 57 -9.55 0.59 1.47
C ASP A 57 -8.35 1.49 1.10
N LEU A 58 -8.55 2.27 0.04
CA LEU A 58 -7.59 3.26 -0.46
C LEU A 58 -7.76 4.64 0.22
N GLY A 59 -8.43 4.72 1.38
CA GLY A 59 -8.72 6.00 2.05
C GLY A 59 -7.47 6.80 2.46
N LEU A 60 -6.34 6.11 2.61
CA LEU A 60 -5.04 6.69 2.95
C LEU A 60 -4.05 6.63 1.77
N ALA A 61 -4.49 6.22 0.59
CA ALA A 61 -3.61 6.05 -0.55
C ALA A 61 -3.08 7.41 -1.05
N LEU A 62 -1.84 7.41 -1.56
CA LEU A 62 -1.28 8.54 -2.32
C LEU A 62 -1.00 8.12 -3.73
N CYS A 63 -1.14 9.05 -4.66
CA CYS A 63 -0.70 8.83 -6.03
C CYS A 63 0.34 9.85 -6.50
N ASP A 64 1.26 9.35 -7.31
CA ASP A 64 2.27 10.17 -7.98
C ASP A 64 1.72 10.71 -9.30
N SER A 65 0.75 11.61 -9.20
CA SER A 65 0.23 12.42 -10.30
C SER A 65 -0.15 13.81 -9.81
N ARG A 66 -0.04 14.80 -10.71
CA ARG A 66 -0.46 16.20 -10.44
C ARG A 66 -1.97 16.36 -10.40
N ASP A 67 -2.71 15.50 -11.09
CA ASP A 67 -4.17 15.55 -11.16
C ASP A 67 -4.84 14.78 -10.01
N CYS A 68 -4.04 14.09 -9.21
CA CYS A 68 -4.50 13.39 -8.02
C CYS A 68 -4.82 14.36 -6.87
N LYS A 69 -6.05 14.28 -6.35
CA LYS A 69 -6.49 15.05 -5.17
C LYS A 69 -5.62 14.79 -3.92
N ALA A 70 -5.02 13.61 -3.82
CA ALA A 70 -4.05 13.19 -2.80
C ALA A 70 -2.66 12.96 -3.41
N SER A 71 -2.10 14.00 -4.04
CA SER A 71 -0.79 13.93 -4.69
C SER A 71 0.33 13.72 -3.68
N LEU A 72 1.25 12.79 -3.98
CA LEU A 72 2.46 12.53 -3.19
C LEU A 72 3.30 13.80 -3.01
N TYR A 73 3.38 14.66 -4.03
CA TYR A 73 4.15 15.90 -3.99
C TYR A 73 3.65 16.87 -2.90
N SER A 74 2.33 17.04 -2.78
CA SER A 74 1.72 17.91 -1.77
C SER A 74 1.87 17.33 -0.37
N TYR A 75 1.72 16.01 -0.25
CA TYR A 75 1.85 15.28 1.01
C TYR A 75 3.26 15.39 1.59
N LEU A 76 4.30 15.17 0.79
CA LEU A 76 5.70 15.21 1.23
C LEU A 76 6.21 16.61 1.63
N LYS A 77 5.47 17.68 1.32
CA LYS A 77 5.78 19.05 1.80
C LYS A 77 5.36 19.29 3.25
N SER A 78 4.42 18.51 3.78
CA SER A 78 3.96 18.59 5.17
C SER A 78 4.55 17.46 6.00
N THR A 79 5.25 17.79 7.10
CA THR A 79 5.89 16.81 7.99
C THR A 79 4.90 15.96 8.79
N ASP A 80 3.73 16.51 9.10
CA ASP A 80 2.70 15.85 9.94
C ASP A 80 1.97 14.74 9.18
N ASN A 81 1.89 14.91 7.87
CA ASN A 81 1.36 13.92 6.96
C ASN A 81 2.51 13.00 6.58
N VAL A 82 3.08 12.22 7.49
CA VAL A 82 4.02 11.13 7.12
C VAL A 82 3.60 9.84 7.83
N GLN A 83 3.20 9.93 9.09
CA GLN A 83 2.78 8.82 9.93
C GLN A 83 1.26 8.62 9.93
N VAL A 84 0.72 8.01 8.88
CA VAL A 84 -0.68 7.54 8.88
C VAL A 84 -0.75 6.05 8.61
N GLY A 85 -1.88 5.45 8.98
CA GLY A 85 -2.15 4.03 8.86
C GLY A 85 -2.01 3.33 10.20
N THR A 86 -2.00 2.00 10.17
CA THR A 86 -1.98 1.18 11.37
C THR A 86 -0.56 0.91 11.82
N LYS A 87 -0.11 1.53 12.92
CA LYS A 87 1.29 1.49 13.43
C LYS A 87 1.97 0.12 13.39
N ARG A 88 1.24 -0.97 13.71
CA ARG A 88 1.77 -2.35 13.72
C ARG A 88 2.24 -2.84 12.34
N TYR A 89 1.68 -2.30 11.26
CA TYR A 89 1.95 -2.71 9.88
C TYR A 89 2.75 -1.63 9.11
N MET A 90 3.12 -0.54 9.77
CA MET A 90 3.98 0.48 9.16
C MET A 90 5.41 -0.04 9.05
N ALA A 91 6.07 0.38 7.97
CA ALA A 91 7.49 0.19 7.81
C ALA A 91 8.27 1.04 8.85
N PRO A 92 9.42 0.55 9.35
CA PRO A 92 10.15 1.20 10.45
C PRO A 92 10.59 2.63 10.13
N GLU A 93 10.95 2.92 8.87
CA GLU A 93 11.35 4.25 8.42
C GLU A 93 10.23 5.30 8.53
N LEU A 94 8.96 4.86 8.48
CA LEU A 94 7.81 5.72 8.74
C LEU A 94 7.67 6.01 10.23
N LEU A 95 7.90 5.02 11.08
CA LEU A 95 7.81 5.15 12.55
C LEU A 95 8.94 6.04 13.10
N GLU A 96 10.13 5.93 12.52
CA GLU A 96 11.33 6.69 12.90
C GLU A 96 11.43 8.06 12.23
N MET A 97 10.50 8.39 11.32
CA MET A 97 10.53 9.59 10.48
C MET A 97 11.84 9.73 9.67
N SER A 98 12.44 8.60 9.30
CA SER A 98 13.74 8.49 8.62
C SER A 98 13.63 8.26 7.10
N LEU A 99 12.43 8.40 6.53
CA LEU A 99 12.15 8.23 5.10
C LEU A 99 13.10 9.00 4.18
N ASN A 100 13.70 8.28 3.24
CA ASN A 100 14.43 8.86 2.13
C ASN A 100 13.50 9.00 0.92
N LYS A 101 12.95 10.20 0.76
CA LYS A 101 11.98 10.58 -0.29
C LYS A 101 12.40 10.25 -1.73
N ARG A 102 13.68 9.93 -1.97
CA ARG A 102 14.25 9.63 -3.29
C ARG A 102 14.42 8.14 -3.59
N LEU A 103 14.36 7.28 -2.56
CA LEU A 103 14.58 5.83 -2.68
C LEU A 103 13.31 5.01 -2.37
N ASP A 104 12.35 5.59 -1.64
CA ASP A 104 11.25 4.85 -1.03
C ASP A 104 9.93 4.89 -1.87
N PHE A 105 9.99 5.37 -3.11
CA PHE A 105 8.88 5.38 -4.08
C PHE A 105 9.33 5.07 -5.51
#